data_AF-A0A971E5A7-F1
#
_entry.id   AF-A0A971E5A7-F1
#
_cell.length_a   1.000
_cell.length_b   1.000
_cell.length_c   1.000
_cell.angle_alpha   90.00
_cell.angle_beta   90.00
_cell.angle_gamma   90.00
#
_symmetry.space_group_name_H-M   'P 1'
#
loop_
_entity.id
_entity.type
_entity.pdbx_description
1 polymer ?
#
loop_
_entity_poly.entity_id
_entity_poly.type
_entity_poly.pdbx_seq_one_letter_code
_entity_poly.pdbx_strand_id
1 'polypeptide(L)' 'MNVVLLTAAFAAIAAYEVPKLLAERLYRELIVFTCILGAGFTISLLHVLGIDVPSPIDAMGFLVHQAGRLLGRFF' A
#
# COMPACT_ATOMS: atom_id res chain seq x y z
N MET A 1 18.30 0.41 -9.31
CA MET A 1 18.02 -1.05 -9.30
C MET A 1 16.77 -1.44 -8.52
N ASN A 2 16.00 -0.49 -7.96
CA ASN A 2 14.81 -0.82 -7.15
C ASN A 2 13.52 -0.97 -7.97
N VAL A 3 13.34 -0.17 -9.05
CA VAL A 3 12.10 -0.20 -9.85
C VAL A 3 11.91 -1.54 -10.56
N VAL A 4 12.94 -2.11 -11.20
CA VAL A 4 12.83 -3.38 -11.93
C VAL A 4 12.43 -4.53 -10.99
N LEU A 5 13.04 -4.59 -9.80
CA LEU A 5 12.70 -5.58 -8.77
C LEU A 5 11.29 -5.36 -8.22
N LEU A 6 10.90 -4.10 -8.00
CA LEU A 6 9.55 -3.74 -7.58
C LEU A 6 8.52 -4.24 -8.62
N THR A 7 8.70 -3.87 -9.88
CA THR A 7 7.79 -4.27 -10.96
C THR A 7 7.76 -5.79 -11.12
N ALA A 8 8.89 -6.48 -11.02
CA ALA A 8 8.95 -7.93 -11.07
C ALA A 8 8.19 -8.60 -9.91
N ALA A 9 8.32 -8.08 -8.69
CA ALA A 9 7.60 -8.59 -7.52
C ALA A 9 6.08 -8.44 -7.67
N PHE A 10 5.62 -7.24 -8.03
CA PHE A 10 4.19 -6.98 -8.26
C PHE A 10 3.64 -7.79 -9.44
N ALA A 11 4.43 -7.97 -10.50
CA ALA A 11 4.06 -8.81 -11.65
C ALA A 11 3.95 -10.30 -11.26
N ALA A 12 4.85 -10.81 -10.41
CA ALA A 12 4.77 -12.20 -9.93
C ALA A 12 3.51 -12.43 -9.07
N ILE A 13 3.17 -11.48 -8.20
CA ILE A 13 1.94 -11.51 -7.40
C ILE A 13 0.72 -11.52 -8.32
N ALA A 14 0.64 -10.59 -9.27
CA ALA A 14 -0.45 -10.53 -10.23
C ALA A 14 -0.55 -11.82 -11.06
N ALA A 15 0.57 -12.36 -11.55
CA ALA A 15 0.60 -13.59 -12.34
C ALA A 15 0.13 -14.83 -11.58
N TYR A 16 0.24 -14.84 -10.24
CA TYR A 16 -0.27 -15.93 -9.41
C TYR A 16 -1.74 -15.74 -9.03
N GLU A 17 -2.14 -14.53 -8.63
CA GLU A 17 -3.48 -14.26 -8.10
C GLU A 17 -4.53 -14.03 -9.19
N VAL A 18 -4.19 -13.31 -10.27
CA VAL A 18 -5.12 -12.99 -11.36
C VAL A 18 -5.70 -14.24 -12.03
N PRO A 19 -4.92 -15.27 -12.44
CA PRO A 19 -5.50 -16.45 -13.07
C PRO A 19 -6.36 -17.26 -12.08
N LYS A 20 -5.99 -17.29 -10.79
CA LYS A 20 -6.80 -17.96 -9.76
C LYS A 20 -8.17 -17.27 -9.61
N LEU A 21 -8.17 -15.95 -9.46
CA LEU A 21 -9.40 -15.15 -9.33
C LEU A 21 -10.28 -15.22 -10.58
N LEU A 22 -9.66 -15.27 -11.77
CA LEU A 22 -10.37 -15.42 -13.03
C LEU A 22 -10.97 -16.82 -13.21
N ALA A 23 -10.25 -17.87 -12.77
CA ALA A 23 -10.72 -19.25 -12.80
C ALA A 23 -11.95 -19.45 -11.89
N GLU A 24 -11.96 -18.82 -10.73
CA GLU A 24 -13.08 -18.85 -9.78
C GLU A 24 -14.23 -17.88 -10.16
N ARG A 25 -14.10 -17.13 -11.27
CA ARG A 25 -15.04 -16.09 -11.73
C ARG A 25 -15.34 -15.01 -10.68
N LEU A 26 -14.39 -14.75 -9.77
CA LEU A 26 -14.50 -13.78 -8.69
C LEU A 26 -14.15 -12.37 -9.18
N TYR A 27 -14.92 -11.85 -10.14
CA TYR A 27 -14.66 -10.53 -10.73
C TYR A 27 -14.69 -9.38 -9.72
N ARG A 28 -15.52 -9.49 -8.68
CA ARG A 28 -15.59 -8.48 -7.62
C ARG A 28 -14.31 -8.45 -6.79
N GLU A 29 -13.74 -9.61 -6.50
CA GLU A 29 -12.45 -9.72 -5.79
C GLU A 29 -11.29 -9.33 -6.68
N LEU A 30 -11.35 -9.64 -7.98
CA LEU A 30 -10.36 -9.20 -8.97
C LEU A 30 -10.22 -7.68 -9.00
N ILE A 31 -11.35 -6.96 -8.94
CA ILE A 31 -11.35 -5.48 -8.88
C ILE A 31 -10.72 -4.99 -7.58
N VAL A 32 -11.10 -5.56 -6.43
CA VAL A 32 -10.55 -5.15 -5.12
C VAL A 32 -9.04 -5.43 -5.07
N PHE A 33 -8.62 -6.61 -5.50
CA PHE A 33 -7.21 -7.00 -5.62
C PHE A 33 -6.45 -6.03 -6.51
N THR A 34 -6.95 -5.74 -7.71
CA THR A 34 -6.30 -4.82 -8.64
C THR A 34 -6.21 -3.41 -8.08
N CYS A 35 -7.25 -2.91 -7.41
CA CYS A 35 -7.22 -1.61 -6.74
C CYS A 35 -6.15 -1.55 -5.64
N ILE A 36 -6.10 -2.56 -4.78
CA ILE A 36 -5.11 -2.63 -3.69
C ILE A 36 -3.69 -2.77 -4.26
N LEU A 37 -3.50 -3.67 -5.22
CA LEU A 37 -2.22 -3.93 -5.88
C LEU A 37 -1.72 -2.66 -6.60
N GLY A 38 -2.61 -1.99 -7.35
CA GLY A 38 -2.31 -0.75 -8.05
C GLY A 38 -1.97 0.40 -7.09
N ALA A 39 -2.71 0.53 -5.98
CA ALA A 39 -2.40 1.53 -4.96
C ALA A 39 -1.03 1.28 -4.32
N GLY A 40 -0.74 0.03 -3.91
CA GLY A 40 0.54 -0.36 -3.33
C GLY A 40 1.71 -0.16 -4.30
N PHE A 41 1.52 -0.51 -5.57
CA PHE A 41 2.51 -0.30 -6.62
C PHE A 41 2.78 1.20 -6.83
N THR A 42 1.73 2.01 -6.91
CA THR A 42 1.85 3.47 -7.09
C THR A 42 2.62 4.10 -5.92
N ILE A 43 2.25 3.79 -4.67
CA ILE A 43 2.95 4.28 -3.48
C ILE A 43 4.42 3.86 -3.50
N SER A 44 4.70 2.59 -3.80
CA SER A 44 6.06 2.07 -3.86
C SER A 44 6.87 2.71 -4.99
N LEU A 45 6.24 2.99 -6.13
CA LEU A 45 6.87 3.67 -7.26
C LEU A 45 7.23 5.12 -6.87
N LEU A 46 6.30 5.86 -6.24
CA LEU A 46 6.55 7.21 -5.73
C LEU A 46 7.73 7.21 -4.74
N HIS A 47 7.76 6.24 -3.82
CA HIS A 47 8.83 6.09 -2.85
C HIS A 47 10.20 5.82 -3.51
N VAL A 48 10.24 4.95 -4.53
CA VAL A 48 11.48 4.68 -5.29
C VAL A 48 11.92 5.87 -6.14
N LEU A 49 10.98 6.71 -6.59
CA LEU A 49 11.26 7.97 -7.28
C LEU A 49 11.78 9.07 -6.34
N GLY A 50 11.89 8.81 -5.03
CA GLY A 50 12.38 9.78 -4.05
C GLY A 50 11.34 10.84 -3.69
N ILE A 51 10.06 10.59 -4.01
CA ILE A 51 8.96 11.41 -3.49
C ILE A 51 8.71 10.91 -2.07
N ASP A 52 8.95 11.76 -1.08
CA ASP A 52 8.64 11.52 0.33
C ASP A 52 7.11 11.39 0.49
N VAL A 53 6.62 10.17 0.29
CA VAL A 53 5.28 9.80 0.70
C VAL A 53 5.34 9.67 2.23
N PRO A 54 4.53 10.44 2.99
CA PRO A 54 4.53 10.33 4.45
C PRO A 54 4.29 8.88 4.83
N SER A 55 5.21 8.31 5.60
CA SER A 55 5.10 6.91 5.95
C SER A 55 3.87 6.71 6.84
N PRO A 56 3.21 5.54 6.80
CA PRO A 56 2.13 5.23 7.74
C PRO A 56 2.55 5.39 9.21
N ILE A 57 3.85 5.25 9.49
CA ILE A 57 4.46 5.48 10.80
C ILE A 57 4.42 6.96 11.17
N ASP A 58 4.66 7.87 10.23
CA ASP A 58 4.54 9.31 10.46
C ASP A 58 3.09 9.71 10.73
N ALA A 59 2.14 9.12 10.00
CA ALA A 59 0.72 9.30 10.26
C ALA A 59 0.31 8.78 11.65
N MET A 60 0.83 7.61 12.06
CA MET A 60 0.63 7.09 13.42
C MET A 60 1.27 8.00 14.47
N GLY A 61 2.48 8.52 14.22
CA GLY A 61 3.14 9.49 15.08
C GLY A 61 2.30 10.75 15.31
N PHE A 62 1.64 11.25 14.26
CA PHE A 62 0.72 12.38 14.37
C PHE A 62 -0.49 12.07 15.26
N LEU A 63 -1.12 10.89 15.10
CA LEU A 63 -2.26 10.46 15.90
C LEU A 63 -1.87 10.27 17.37
N VAL A 64 -0.72 9.64 17.64
CA VAL A 64 -0.20 9.43 19.00
C VAL A 64 0.13 10.78 19.65
N HIS A 65 0.77 11.69 18.93
CA HIS A 65 1.08 13.02 19.43
C HIS A 65 -0.18 13.85 19.69
N GLN A 66 -1.22 13.71 18.85
CA GLN A 66 -2.51 14.35 19.05
C GLN A 66 -3.23 13.79 20.30
N ALA A 67 -3.23 12.47 20.48
CA ALA A 67 -3.78 11.83 21.67
C ALA A 67 -3.04 12.25 22.95
N GLY A 68 -1.70 12.31 22.90
CA GLY A 68 -0.87 12.78 24.02
C GLY A 68 -1.15 14.24 24.41
N ARG A 69 -1.36 15.13 23.42
CA ARG A 69 -1.76 16.52 23.68
C ARG A 69 -3.13 16.65 24.33
N LEU A 70 -4.07 15.76 24.02
CA LEU A 70 -5.41 15.76 24.61
C LEU A 70 -5.39 15.23 26.05
N LEU A 71 -4.64 14.16 26.31
CA LEU A 71 -4.48 13.59 27.65
C LEU A 71 -3.71 14.53 28.59
N GLY A 72 -2.65 15.18 28.11
CA GLY A 72 -1.90 16.18 28.87
C GLY A 72 -2.67 17.48 29.16
N ARG A 73 -3.86 17.66 28.58
CA ARG A 73 -4.74 18.82 28.86
C ARG A 73 -5.76 18.53 29.97
N PHE A 74 -5.84 17.29 30.44
CA PHE A 74 -6.77 16.84 31.49
C PHE A 74 -6.10 16.66 32.87
N PHE A 75 -4.77 16.72 32.96
CA PHE A 75 -3.97 16.67 34.19
C PHE A 75 -3.31 18.03 34.45
#